data_AF-A0A0E9RCV8-F1
#
_entry.id   AF-A0A0E9RCV8-F1
#
_cell.length_a   1.000
_cell.length_b   1.000
_cell.length_c   1.000
_cell.angle_alpha   90.00
_cell.angle_beta   90.00
_cell.angle_gamma   90.00
#
_symmetry.space_group_name_H-M   'P 1'
#
loop_
_entity.id
_entity.type
_entity.pdbx_description
1 polymer ?
#
loop_
_entity_poly.entity_id
_entity_poly.type
_entity_poly.pdbx_seq_one_letter_code
_entity_poly.pdbx_strand_id
1 'polypeptide(L)' 'MWLGITAVGVPEKMGCANLPLTNKQKDLCKRKPYLLPSIKDGARLGIAECQTQFKHERWNCSTTKELSVFGYELTSG' A
#
# COMPACT_ATOMS: atom_id res chain seq x y z
N MET A 1 -3.47 20.02 35.67
CA MET A 1 -2.53 19.95 34.53
C MET A 1 -2.67 18.56 33.92
N TRP A 2 -3.64 18.39 33.02
CA TRP A 2 -3.84 17.14 32.29
C TRP A 2 -3.06 17.27 30.98
N LEU A 3 -1.95 16.56 30.84
CA LEU A 3 -1.22 16.46 29.58
C LEU A 3 -2.01 15.51 28.67
N GLY A 4 -3.10 16.02 28.12
CA GLY A 4 -3.90 15.34 27.11
C GLY A 4 -3.07 15.24 25.82
N ILE A 5 -2.39 14.12 25.64
CA ILE A 5 -1.91 13.70 24.33
C ILE A 5 -3.16 13.47 23.50
N THR A 6 -3.54 14.43 22.66
CA THR A 6 -4.44 14.16 21.55
C THR A 6 -3.72 13.11 20.72
N ALA A 7 -4.14 11.85 20.83
CA ALA A 7 -3.74 10.82 19.89
C ALA A 7 -4.02 11.43 18.51
N VAL A 8 -2.95 11.79 17.81
CA VAL A 8 -2.99 12.35 16.45
C VAL A 8 -3.99 11.48 15.71
N GLY A 9 -5.11 12.08 15.32
CA GLY A 9 -6.18 11.37 14.63
C GLY A 9 -5.53 10.58 13.52
N VAL A 10 -5.46 9.26 13.69
CA VAL A 10 -4.95 8.37 12.65
C VAL A 10 -5.85 8.68 11.47
N PRO A 11 -5.32 9.23 10.35
CA PRO A 11 -6.15 9.63 9.23
C PRO A 11 -7.00 8.42 8.90
N GLU A 12 -8.33 8.60 8.82
CA GLU A 12 -9.30 7.54 8.61
C GLU A 12 -8.83 6.68 7.43
N LYS A 13 -8.12 5.60 7.75
CA LYS A 13 -7.31 4.88 6.77
C LYS A 13 -8.29 4.19 5.87
N MET A 14 -8.10 4.35 4.56
CA MET A 14 -8.77 3.59 3.51
C MET A 14 -8.91 2.13 3.98
N GLY A 15 -10.10 1.80 4.47
CA GLY A 15 -10.31 0.55 5.20
C GLY A 15 -10.18 -0.63 4.27
N CYS A 16 -10.07 -1.83 4.84
CA CYS A 16 -10.00 -3.08 4.08
C CYS A 16 -11.13 -3.24 3.04
N ALA A 17 -12.28 -2.59 3.25
CA ALA A 17 -13.42 -2.62 2.35
C ALA A 17 -13.20 -1.84 1.04
N ASN A 18 -12.44 -0.74 1.09
CA ASN A 18 -12.26 0.18 -0.04
C ASN A 18 -11.06 -0.19 -0.92
N LEU A 19 -10.36 -1.28 -0.61
CA LEU A 19 -9.22 -1.76 -1.37
C LEU A 19 -9.62 -2.88 -2.33
N PRO A 20 -9.00 -2.94 -3.53
CA PRO A 20 -9.20 -4.02 -4.50
C PRO A 20 -8.50 -5.31 -4.04
N LEU A 21 -9.02 -5.89 -2.97
CA LEU A 21 -8.54 -7.12 -2.34
C LEU A 21 -9.49 -8.27 -2.66
N THR A 22 -8.93 -9.47 -2.81
CA THR A 22 -9.71 -10.71 -2.84
C THR A 22 -10.45 -10.93 -1.51
N ASN A 23 -11.50 -11.75 -1.50
CA ASN A 23 -12.26 -12.05 -0.27
C ASN A 23 -11.35 -12.54 0.87
N LYS A 24 -10.41 -13.45 0.55
CA LYS A 24 -9.44 -13.98 1.52
C LYS A 24 -8.52 -12.88 2.09
N GLN A 25 -8.05 -11.95 1.25
CA GLN A 25 -7.23 -10.82 1.70
C GLN A 25 -8.03 -9.82 2.54
N LYS A 26 -9.31 -9.59 2.21
CA LYS A 26 -10.21 -8.76 3.03
C LYS A 26 -10.40 -9.35 4.43
N ASP A 27 -10.58 -10.66 4.53
CA ASP A 27 -10.71 -11.34 5.82
C ASP A 27 -9.44 -11.21 6.68
N LEU A 28 -8.27 -11.38 6.07
CA LEU A 28 -6.99 -11.18 6.76
C LEU A 28 -6.81 -9.72 7.21
N CYS A 29 -7.11 -8.77 6.31
CA CYS A 29 -7.02 -7.34 6.60
C CYS A 29 -7.94 -6.96 7.78
N LYS A 30 -9.19 -7.46 7.80
CA LYS A 30 -10.13 -7.21 8.91
C LYS A 30 -9.63 -7.79 10.24
N ARG A 31 -8.94 -8.94 10.22
CA ARG A 31 -8.35 -9.53 11.44
C ARG A 31 -7.17 -8.73 11.97
N LYS A 32 -6.42 -8.05 11.10
CA LYS A 32 -5.17 -7.33 11.43
C LYS A 32 -5.06 -5.99 10.69
N PRO A 33 -5.99 -5.05 10.92
CA PRO A 33 -6.08 -3.82 10.12
C PRO A 33 -4.90 -2.87 10.34
N TYR A 34 -4.25 -2.95 11.51
CA TYR A 34 -3.07 -2.16 11.85
C TYR A 34 -1.82 -2.51 11.03
N LEU A 35 -1.80 -3.66 10.34
CA LEU A 35 -0.70 -4.04 9.43
C LEU A 35 -0.80 -3.37 8.06
N LEU A 36 -2.02 -3.00 7.65
CA LEU A 36 -2.29 -2.45 6.32
C LEU A 36 -1.41 -1.23 5.96
N PRO A 37 -1.14 -0.28 6.89
CA PRO A 37 -0.20 0.82 6.64
C PRO A 37 1.20 0.35 6.29
N SER A 38 1.79 -0.51 7.13
CA SER A 38 3.15 -1.00 6.92
C SER A 38 3.27 -1.81 5.63
N ILE A 39 2.24 -2.59 5.29
CA ILE A 39 2.17 -3.32 4.00
C ILE A 39 2.17 -2.33 2.83
N LYS A 40 1.34 -1.28 2.90
CA LYS A 40 1.26 -0.24 1.86
C LYS A 40 2.58 0.51 1.70
N ASP A 41 3.22 0.87 2.82
CA ASP A 41 4.48 1.60 2.81
C ASP A 41 5.62 0.72 2.28
N GLY A 42 5.69 -0.55 2.69
CA GLY A 42 6.67 -1.50 2.16
C GLY A 42 6.55 -1.72 0.65
N ALA A 43 5.32 -1.84 0.14
CA ALA A 43 5.09 -1.95 -1.30
C ALA A 43 5.55 -0.71 -2.07
N ARG A 44 5.29 0.50 -1.53
CA ARG A 44 5.76 1.76 -2.13
C ARG A 44 7.28 1.86 -2.16
N LEU A 45 7.93 1.49 -1.06
CA LEU A 45 9.39 1.45 -0.98
C LEU A 45 9.98 0.50 -2.03
N GLY A 46 9.39 -0.69 -2.18
CA GLY A 46 9.82 -1.66 -3.20
C GLY A 46 9.70 -1.12 -4.63
N ILE A 47 8.60 -0.44 -4.96
CA ILE A 47 8.41 0.20 -6.27
C ILE A 47 9.44 1.31 -6.50
N ALA A 48 9.67 2.17 -5.50
CA ALA A 48 10.64 3.26 -5.62
C ALA A 48 12.08 2.75 -5.83
N GLU A 49 12.47 1.69 -5.12
CA GLU A 49 13.77 1.04 -5.31
C GLU A 49 13.85 0.39 -6.68
N CYS A 50 12.79 -0.30 -7.12
CA CYS A 50 12.73 -0.91 -8.44
C CYS A 50 12.91 0.12 -9.56
N GLN A 51 12.20 1.26 -9.48
CA GLN A 51 12.38 2.36 -10.42
C GLN A 51 13.80 2.93 -10.38
N THR A 52 14.42 3.01 -9.20
CA THR A 52 15.80 3.48 -9.03
C THR A 52 16.81 2.54 -9.69
N GLN A 53 16.67 1.23 -9.45
CA GLN A 53 17.57 0.20 -9.99
C GLN A 53 17.44 0.07 -11.50
N PHE A 54 16.22 0.15 -12.04
CA PHE A 54 15.94 -0.08 -13.45
C PHE A 54 15.83 1.21 -14.28
N LYS A 55 16.21 2.38 -13.74
CA LYS A 55 16.03 3.69 -14.42
C LYS A 55 16.70 3.83 -15.80
N HIS A 56 17.69 2.98 -16.11
CA HIS A 56 18.41 2.98 -17.39
C HIS A 56 18.16 1.72 -18.23
N GLU A 57 17.26 0.84 -17.79
CA GLU A 57 16.89 -0.38 -18.48
C GLU A 57 15.74 -0.13 -19.48
N ARG A 58 15.61 -1.00 -20.49
CA ARG A 58 14.50 -0.94 -21.45
C ARG A 58 13.14 -1.01 -20.76
N TRP A 59 13.06 -1.77 -19.67
CA TRP A 59 11.94 -1.77 -18.74
C TRP A 59 12.36 -1.06 -17.46
N ASN A 60 11.70 0.05 -17.14
CA ASN A 60 12.11 0.97 -16.07
C ASN A 60 11.24 0.87 -14.80
N CYS A 61 10.53 -0.23 -14.64
CA CYS A 61 9.64 -0.47 -13.49
C CYS A 61 8.56 0.62 -13.27
N SER A 62 8.14 1.30 -14.35
CA SER A 62 7.02 2.24 -14.28
C SER A 62 5.70 1.53 -13.94
N THR A 63 4.90 2.17 -13.10
CA THR A 63 3.58 1.65 -12.67
C THR A 63 2.47 2.54 -13.21
N THR A 64 1.33 1.97 -13.62
CA THR A 64 0.26 2.71 -14.29
C THR A 64 -0.53 3.66 -13.39
N LYS A 65 -0.44 3.53 -12.05
CA LYS A 65 -1.00 4.48 -11.06
C LYS A 65 -0.20 4.48 -9.77
N GLU A 66 0.10 5.67 -9.25
CA GLU A 66 0.78 5.94 -7.95
C GLU A 66 0.09 5.34 -6.70
N LEU A 67 -1.17 4.86 -6.82
CA LEU A 67 -2.05 4.69 -5.66
C LEU A 67 -2.55 3.28 -5.38
N SER A 68 -2.43 2.32 -6.30
CA SER A 68 -2.94 0.96 -6.05
C SER A 68 -1.80 -0.06 -5.94
N VAL A 69 -1.09 -0.03 -4.81
CA VAL A 69 -0.24 -1.16 -4.37
C VAL A 69 -1.03 -2.47 -4.19
N PHE A 70 -2.36 -2.37 -4.13
CA PHE A 70 -3.29 -3.47 -4.12
C PHE A 70 -4.04 -3.51 -5.45
N GLY A 71 -4.31 -4.69 -5.97
CA GLY A 71 -5.04 -4.89 -7.22
C GLY A 71 -4.56 -6.12 -7.95
N TYR A 72 -4.98 -6.25 -9.20
CA TYR A 72 -4.49 -7.30 -10.09
C TYR A 72 -3.12 -6.93 -10.65
N GLU A 73 -2.33 -7.96 -10.93
CA GLU A 73 -1.05 -7.80 -11.62
C GLU A 73 -1.30 -7.27 -13.04
N LEU A 74 -0.45 -6.33 -13.47
CA LEU A 74 -0.40 -5.89 -14.85
C LEU A 74 0.45 -6.90 -15.62
N THR A 75 -0.17 -7.90 -16.22
CA THR A 75 0.52 -8.80 -17.13
C THR A 75 0.75 -8.08 -18.46
N SER A 76 2.01 -7.87 -18.84
CA SER A 76 2.36 -7.62 -20.24
C SER A 76 2.19 -8.94 -21.00
N GLY A 77 1.32 -8.93 -22.01
CA GLY A 77 1.18 -10.04 -22.96
C GLY A 77 2.41 -10.19 -23.84
#